data_AF-A0A372M3D3-F1
#
_entry.id   AF-A0A372M3D3-F1
#
_cell.length_a   1.000
_cell.length_b   1.000
_cell.length_c   1.000
_cell.angle_alpha   90.00
_cell.angle_beta   90.00
_cell.angle_gamma   90.00
#
_symmetry.space_group_name_H-M   'P 1'
#
loop_
_entity.id
_entity.type
_entity.pdbx_description
1 polymer ?
#
loop_
_entity_poly.entity_id
_entity_poly.type
_entity_poly.pdbx_seq_one_letter_code
_entity_poly.pdbx_strand_id
1 'polypeptide(L)'
;PEPEPGTARVPELGAAGPEGRAARTALALREAASAEAWTLLDHPLLALDVAGSPAFLEPDAVVVHPDGRWTVVEIKSFPMVDGSADAAKVGAAARQSAVYVLALEEVARRLDPAPEVRHEVLLVCPRDFSNLPAASAVDTRKQIAVTRRQLARLTRIEEIAEALPPGVTFDTEQDAAEIEEAVAAVPATYAPQCLSSCELAFHCRDRARASGSVTALGRSLRGELGGLSEVRQVLAAARGSQGDPDDPAVAALRRAAALRAEALGGVPC
;
A
#
# COMPACT_ATOMS: atom_id res chain seq x y z
N PRO A 1 5.12 17.20 -30.07
CA PRO A 1 6.38 16.98 -30.82
C PRO A 1 7.19 15.90 -30.10
N GLU A 2 7.95 15.05 -30.78
CA GLU A 2 8.85 14.12 -30.11
C GLU A 2 9.95 14.91 -29.36
N PRO A 3 10.34 14.55 -28.13
CA PRO A 3 11.39 15.26 -27.41
C PRO A 3 12.76 14.98 -28.03
N GLU A 4 13.49 16.03 -28.40
CA GLU A 4 14.91 15.90 -28.77
C GLU A 4 15.76 15.71 -27.51
N PRO A 5 16.71 14.75 -27.46
CA PRO A 5 17.57 14.53 -26.30
C PRO A 5 18.26 15.83 -25.82
N GLY A 6 18.19 16.10 -24.53
CA GLY A 6 18.80 17.27 -23.90
C GLY A 6 18.04 18.60 -24.07
N THR A 7 16.88 18.59 -24.74
CA THR A 7 16.05 19.81 -24.92
C THR A 7 14.94 19.97 -23.88
N ALA A 8 14.65 18.92 -23.12
CA ALA A 8 13.68 18.97 -22.05
C ALA A 8 14.17 19.87 -20.90
N ARG A 9 13.25 20.64 -20.32
CA ARG A 9 13.53 21.42 -19.11
C ARG A 9 13.60 20.48 -17.91
N VAL A 10 14.59 20.66 -17.05
CA VAL A 10 14.75 19.90 -15.80
C VAL A 10 14.87 20.90 -14.66
N PRO A 11 13.75 21.29 -14.00
CA PRO A 11 13.78 22.27 -12.92
C PRO A 11 14.45 21.68 -11.67
N GLU A 12 15.10 22.53 -10.89
CA GLU A 12 15.64 22.17 -9.57
C GLU A 12 14.50 22.12 -8.54
N LEU A 13 14.43 21.02 -7.76
CA LEU A 13 13.32 20.72 -6.85
C LEU A 13 13.72 20.71 -5.36
N GLY A 14 14.97 21.05 -5.06
CA GLY A 14 15.53 21.18 -3.74
C GLY A 14 14.89 22.31 -2.94
N ALA A 15 14.61 22.01 -1.67
CA ALA A 15 14.12 22.95 -0.67
C ALA A 15 14.29 22.33 0.73
N ALA A 16 14.17 23.16 1.77
CA ALA A 16 14.26 22.70 3.14
C ALA A 16 13.04 21.86 3.52
N GLY A 17 13.30 20.62 3.95
CA GLY A 17 12.29 19.70 4.45
C GLY A 17 11.30 19.17 3.39
N PRO A 18 10.47 18.17 3.75
CA PRO A 18 9.48 17.60 2.85
C PRO A 18 8.44 18.62 2.36
N GLU A 19 7.93 19.48 3.25
CA GLU A 19 6.94 20.50 2.92
C GLU A 19 7.49 21.50 1.89
N GLY A 20 8.73 21.95 2.08
CA GLY A 20 9.40 22.87 1.16
C GLY A 20 9.59 22.23 -0.21
N ARG A 21 10.06 20.98 -0.26
CA ARG A 21 10.24 20.25 -1.53
C ARG A 21 8.91 20.02 -2.24
N ALA A 22 7.84 19.71 -1.51
CA ALA A 22 6.51 19.57 -2.08
C ALA A 22 5.97 20.90 -2.64
N ALA A 23 6.18 22.01 -1.94
CA ALA A 23 5.82 23.33 -2.42
C ALA A 23 6.62 23.74 -3.68
N ARG A 24 7.94 23.48 -3.69
CA ARG A 24 8.82 23.72 -4.86
C ARG A 24 8.39 22.88 -6.07
N THR A 25 8.02 21.62 -5.84
CA THR A 25 7.49 20.72 -6.87
C THR A 25 6.17 21.26 -7.45
N ALA A 26 5.23 21.68 -6.61
CA ALA A 26 3.96 22.25 -7.08
C ALA A 26 4.14 23.55 -7.90
N LEU A 27 5.13 24.37 -7.53
CA LEU A 27 5.48 25.57 -8.31
C LEU A 27 6.12 25.19 -9.67
N ALA A 28 7.05 24.23 -9.69
CA ALA A 28 7.66 23.75 -10.92
C ALA A 28 6.63 23.13 -11.89
N LEU A 29 5.67 22.35 -11.38
CA LEU A 29 4.57 21.81 -12.19
C LEU A 29 3.69 22.90 -12.82
N ARG A 30 3.41 23.97 -12.08
CA ARG A 30 2.64 25.13 -12.57
C ARG A 30 3.39 25.87 -13.67
N GLU A 31 4.69 26.15 -13.45
CA GLU A 31 5.54 26.80 -14.44
C GLU A 31 5.64 25.95 -15.72
N ALA A 32 5.85 24.64 -15.56
CA ALA A 32 5.96 23.69 -16.66
C ALA A 32 4.67 23.57 -17.48
N ALA A 33 3.49 23.61 -16.85
CA ALA A 33 2.20 23.54 -17.55
C ALA A 33 2.00 24.70 -18.54
N SER A 34 2.64 25.85 -18.31
CA SER A 34 2.58 27.03 -19.19
C SER A 34 3.71 27.12 -20.21
N ALA A 35 4.69 26.20 -20.16
CA ALA A 35 5.94 26.33 -20.90
C ALA A 35 5.84 25.88 -22.38
N GLU A 36 4.76 25.19 -22.77
CA GLU A 36 4.56 24.56 -24.08
C GLU A 36 5.79 23.73 -24.54
N ALA A 37 6.50 23.14 -23.58
CA ALA A 37 7.75 22.43 -23.78
C ALA A 37 7.79 21.19 -22.91
N TRP A 38 8.54 20.18 -23.36
CA TRP A 38 8.84 19.01 -22.55
C TRP A 38 9.55 19.42 -21.27
N THR A 39 8.99 19.03 -20.13
CA THR A 39 9.63 19.20 -18.83
C THR A 39 9.67 17.87 -18.11
N LEU A 40 10.85 17.49 -17.62
CA LEU A 40 11.08 16.32 -16.79
C LEU A 40 11.38 16.79 -15.38
N LEU A 41 10.48 16.49 -14.45
CA LEU A 41 10.74 16.65 -13.03
C LEU A 41 11.39 15.36 -12.53
N ASP A 42 12.64 15.45 -12.11
CA ASP A 42 13.44 14.36 -11.57
C ASP A 42 13.25 14.28 -10.05
N HIS A 43 12.80 13.13 -9.55
CA HIS A 43 12.46 12.92 -8.13
C HIS A 43 11.62 14.06 -7.49
N PRO A 44 10.46 14.42 -8.08
CA PRO A 44 9.56 15.40 -7.48
C PRO A 44 9.01 14.88 -6.15
N LEU A 45 8.79 15.77 -5.19
CA LEU A 45 8.12 15.41 -3.95
C LEU A 45 6.66 15.86 -4.03
N LEU A 46 5.73 14.92 -3.89
CA LEU A 46 4.29 15.17 -3.88
C LEU A 46 3.76 14.95 -2.46
N ALA A 47 2.65 15.61 -2.12
CA ALA A 47 1.95 15.40 -0.86
C ALA A 47 0.56 14.83 -1.15
N LEU A 48 0.17 13.80 -0.40
CA LEU A 48 -1.16 13.20 -0.43
C LEU A 48 -1.69 13.09 1.00
N ASP A 49 -2.94 13.47 1.24
CA ASP A 49 -3.57 13.22 2.53
C ASP A 49 -3.86 11.71 2.68
N VAL A 50 -3.33 11.14 3.75
CA VAL A 50 -3.54 9.75 4.14
C VAL A 50 -4.06 9.75 5.57
N ALA A 51 -5.35 9.44 5.72
CA ALA A 51 -6.00 9.36 7.02
C ALA A 51 -5.87 10.65 7.87
N GLY A 52 -5.92 11.83 7.22
CA GLY A 52 -5.83 13.12 7.90
C GLY A 52 -4.40 13.63 8.14
N SER A 53 -3.37 12.90 7.69
CA SER A 53 -1.97 13.36 7.76
C SER A 53 -1.32 13.39 6.38
N PRO A 54 -0.43 14.37 6.12
CA PRO A 54 0.29 14.43 4.86
C PRO A 54 1.30 13.29 4.76
N ALA A 55 1.19 12.49 3.70
CA ALA A 55 2.22 11.57 3.25
C ALA A 55 3.00 12.19 2.09
N PHE A 56 4.33 12.23 2.23
CA PHE A 56 5.22 12.70 1.17
C PHE A 56 5.66 11.52 0.30
N LEU A 57 5.53 11.70 -1.01
CA LEU A 57 5.69 10.67 -2.02
C LEU A 57 6.69 11.16 -3.07
N GLU A 58 7.66 10.33 -3.43
CA GLU A 58 8.69 10.65 -4.40
C GLU A 58 8.58 9.68 -5.59
N PRO A 59 7.82 10.04 -6.64
CA PRO A 59 7.89 9.33 -7.91
C PRO A 59 9.31 9.42 -8.49
N ASP A 60 9.72 8.44 -9.31
CA ASP A 60 11.03 8.51 -9.96
C ASP A 60 11.12 9.73 -10.89
N ALA A 61 10.07 9.97 -11.68
CA ALA A 61 9.92 11.23 -12.40
C ALA A 61 8.47 11.57 -12.75
N VAL A 62 8.23 12.83 -13.11
CA VAL A 62 6.98 13.31 -13.73
C VAL A 62 7.32 14.07 -15.00
N VAL A 63 6.65 13.74 -16.10
CA VAL A 63 6.78 14.44 -17.38
C VAL A 63 5.58 15.36 -17.57
N VAL A 64 5.85 16.63 -17.83
CA VAL A 64 4.88 17.59 -18.36
C VAL A 64 5.06 17.69 -19.86
N HIS A 65 4.00 17.36 -20.59
CA HIS A 65 3.95 17.37 -22.05
C HIS A 65 3.78 18.81 -22.56
N PRO A 66 4.19 19.12 -23.80
CA PRO A 66 3.95 20.43 -24.41
C PRO A 66 2.47 20.85 -24.48
N ASP A 67 1.54 19.88 -24.46
CA ASP A 67 0.10 20.12 -24.42
C ASP A 67 -0.47 20.29 -22.99
N GLY A 68 0.40 20.36 -21.99
CA GLY A 68 0.05 20.57 -20.59
C GLY A 68 -0.33 19.30 -19.83
N ARG A 69 -0.43 18.13 -20.47
CA ARG A 69 -0.75 16.87 -19.78
C ARG A 69 0.42 16.38 -18.92
N TRP A 70 0.11 15.72 -17.82
CA TRP A 70 1.11 15.21 -16.88
C TRP A 70 1.15 13.68 -16.89
N THR A 71 2.35 13.09 -16.88
CA THR A 71 2.54 11.63 -16.87
C THR A 71 3.54 11.23 -15.79
N VAL A 72 3.15 10.29 -14.93
CA VAL A 72 4.07 9.66 -13.97
C VAL A 72 4.98 8.69 -14.71
N VAL A 73 6.27 8.71 -14.34
CA VAL A 73 7.28 7.75 -14.79
C VAL A 73 7.72 6.92 -13.59
N GLU A 74 7.72 5.61 -13.73
CA GLU A 74 8.17 4.66 -12.72
C GLU A 74 9.33 3.84 -13.29
N ILE A 75 10.47 3.82 -12.59
CA ILE A 75 11.68 3.13 -13.00
C ILE A 75 11.87 1.90 -12.11
N LYS A 76 11.98 0.72 -12.72
CA LYS A 76 12.18 -0.54 -12.00
C LYS A 76 13.35 -1.33 -12.56
N SER A 77 14.03 -2.09 -11.69
CA SER A 77 15.23 -2.86 -12.02
C SER A 77 14.96 -4.26 -12.60
N PHE A 78 13.70 -4.72 -12.61
CA PHE A 78 13.38 -5.99 -13.28
C PHE A 78 13.37 -5.81 -14.80
N PRO A 79 13.80 -6.81 -15.58
CA PRO A 79 13.91 -6.66 -17.02
C PRO A 79 12.55 -6.72 -17.73
N MET A 80 12.47 -6.02 -18.86
CA MET A 80 11.50 -6.27 -19.92
C MET A 80 12.16 -7.18 -20.95
N VAL A 81 11.76 -8.45 -20.98
CA VAL A 81 12.26 -9.48 -21.90
C VAL A 81 11.35 -9.53 -23.12
N ASP A 82 11.92 -9.34 -24.32
CA ASP A 82 11.19 -9.35 -25.59
C ASP A 82 9.97 -8.39 -25.58
N GLY A 83 10.13 -7.23 -24.92
CA GLY A 83 9.08 -6.21 -24.79
C GLY A 83 8.01 -6.48 -23.73
N SER A 84 8.17 -7.52 -22.92
CA SER A 84 7.24 -7.89 -21.85
C SER A 84 7.93 -8.00 -20.49
N ALA A 85 7.26 -7.59 -19.42
CA ALA A 85 7.73 -7.79 -18.05
C ALA A 85 6.81 -8.74 -17.31
N ASP A 86 7.34 -9.33 -16.22
CA ASP A 86 6.56 -10.17 -15.31
C ASP A 86 5.29 -9.44 -14.83
N ALA A 87 4.13 -10.05 -15.06
CA ALA A 87 2.85 -9.42 -14.79
C ALA A 87 2.63 -9.07 -13.31
N ALA A 88 3.20 -9.84 -12.38
CA ALA A 88 3.09 -9.56 -10.95
C ALA A 88 3.91 -8.32 -10.58
N LYS A 89 5.12 -8.18 -11.15
CA LYS A 89 5.98 -7.01 -10.97
C LYS A 89 5.38 -5.75 -11.61
N VAL A 90 4.84 -5.85 -12.83
CA VAL A 90 4.11 -4.74 -13.48
C VAL A 90 2.89 -4.36 -12.64
N GLY A 91 2.13 -5.33 -12.13
CA GLY A 91 1.00 -5.08 -11.25
C GLY A 91 1.38 -4.40 -9.93
N ALA A 92 2.57 -4.68 -9.39
CA ALA A 92 3.10 -3.99 -8.22
C ALA A 92 3.49 -2.54 -8.54
N ALA A 93 4.21 -2.31 -9.65
CA ALA A 93 4.55 -0.97 -10.13
C ALA A 93 3.28 -0.12 -10.36
N ALA A 94 2.28 -0.68 -11.06
CA ALA A 94 1.01 0.01 -11.31
C ALA A 94 0.27 0.41 -10.02
N ARG A 95 0.34 -0.39 -8.95
CA ARG A 95 -0.24 -0.04 -7.64
C ARG A 95 0.49 1.13 -6.99
N GLN A 96 1.80 1.17 -7.09
CA GLN A 96 2.62 2.26 -6.56
C GLN A 96 2.35 3.55 -7.36
N SER A 97 2.43 3.49 -8.68
CA SER A 97 2.20 4.67 -9.55
C SER A 97 0.78 5.23 -9.43
N ALA A 98 -0.22 4.40 -9.11
CA ALA A 98 -1.58 4.89 -8.84
C ALA A 98 -1.65 5.85 -7.64
N VAL A 99 -0.80 5.67 -6.61
CA VAL A 99 -0.71 6.61 -5.49
C VAL A 99 -0.12 7.94 -5.96
N TYR A 100 0.91 7.88 -6.82
CA TYR A 100 1.54 9.07 -7.40
C TYR A 100 0.58 9.85 -8.31
N VAL A 101 -0.21 9.15 -9.13
CA VAL A 101 -1.26 9.78 -9.94
C VAL A 101 -2.28 10.51 -9.07
N LEU A 102 -2.75 9.89 -7.97
CA LEU A 102 -3.69 10.53 -7.04
C LEU A 102 -3.09 11.78 -6.37
N ALA A 103 -1.83 11.72 -5.94
CA ALA A 103 -1.13 12.86 -5.36
C ALA A 103 -0.96 14.00 -6.38
N LEU A 104 -0.68 13.64 -7.64
CA LEU A 104 -0.53 14.59 -8.73
C LEU A 104 -1.88 15.23 -9.15
N GLU A 105 -2.97 14.46 -9.12
CA GLU A 105 -4.35 14.98 -9.31
C GLU A 105 -4.73 16.00 -8.22
N GLU A 106 -4.23 15.86 -7.00
CA GLU A 106 -4.44 16.84 -5.92
C GLU A 106 -3.70 18.15 -6.20
N VAL A 107 -2.49 18.10 -6.76
CA VAL A 107 -1.76 19.30 -7.20
C VAL A 107 -2.47 19.95 -8.39
N ALA A 108 -2.88 19.18 -9.40
CA ALA A 108 -3.55 19.67 -10.60
C ALA A 108 -4.86 20.40 -10.27
N ARG A 109 -5.66 19.88 -9.33
CA ARG A 109 -6.93 20.49 -8.89
C ARG A 109 -6.79 21.89 -8.28
N ARG A 110 -5.58 22.31 -7.89
CA ARG A 110 -5.30 23.63 -7.34
C ARG A 110 -4.87 24.66 -8.40
N LEU A 111 -4.83 24.25 -9.67
CA LEU A 111 -4.50 25.10 -10.82
C LEU A 111 -5.75 25.37 -11.65
N ASP A 112 -5.75 26.51 -12.37
CA ASP A 112 -6.80 26.90 -13.29
C ASP A 112 -6.19 27.36 -14.63
N PRO A 113 -6.49 26.69 -15.76
CA PRO A 113 -7.25 25.44 -15.84
C PRO A 113 -6.50 24.28 -15.16
N ALA A 114 -7.26 23.32 -14.61
CA ALA A 114 -6.67 22.12 -14.00
C ALA A 114 -6.04 21.22 -15.09
N PRO A 115 -4.72 20.94 -15.04
CA PRO A 115 -4.07 20.07 -16.02
C PRO A 115 -4.57 18.64 -15.96
N GLU A 116 -4.63 17.96 -17.11
CA GLU A 116 -5.00 16.54 -17.15
C GLU A 116 -3.81 15.68 -16.70
N VAL A 117 -4.03 14.90 -15.63
CA VAL A 117 -3.11 13.85 -15.19
C VAL A 117 -3.47 12.55 -15.91
N ARG A 118 -2.57 12.03 -16.74
CA ARG A 118 -2.79 10.79 -17.49
C ARG A 118 -2.81 9.59 -16.53
N HIS A 119 -3.77 8.68 -16.74
CA HIS A 119 -3.86 7.40 -16.01
C HIS A 119 -3.05 6.27 -16.68
N GLU A 120 -2.43 6.57 -17.81
CA GLU A 120 -1.42 5.72 -18.43
C GLU A 120 -0.04 6.24 -18.00
N VAL A 121 0.63 5.46 -17.15
CA VAL A 121 1.97 5.79 -16.62
C VAL A 121 3.06 5.17 -17.49
N LEU A 122 4.25 5.74 -17.48
CA LEU A 122 5.39 5.19 -18.20
C LEU A 122 6.21 4.31 -17.26
N LEU A 123 6.17 2.98 -17.46
CA LEU A 123 7.04 2.05 -16.78
C LEU A 123 8.34 1.91 -17.57
N VAL A 124 9.47 2.24 -16.94
CA VAL A 124 10.82 2.11 -17.52
C VAL A 124 11.56 0.98 -16.82
N CYS A 125 12.09 0.06 -17.62
CA CYS A 125 12.85 -1.08 -17.14
C CYS A 125 14.09 -1.33 -18.01
N PRO A 126 15.10 -2.05 -17.50
CA PRO A 126 16.15 -2.63 -18.33
C PRO A 126 15.56 -3.45 -19.49
N ARG A 127 16.06 -3.23 -20.70
CA ARG A 127 15.74 -4.04 -21.88
C ARG A 127 16.53 -5.34 -21.82
N ASP A 128 15.82 -6.46 -21.84
CA ASP A 128 16.38 -7.80 -21.75
C ASP A 128 17.38 -7.90 -20.58
N PHE A 129 18.62 -8.33 -20.85
CA PHE A 129 19.69 -8.40 -19.85
C PHE A 129 20.72 -7.27 -20.00
N SER A 130 20.31 -6.13 -20.57
CA SER A 130 21.17 -4.97 -20.79
C SER A 130 20.89 -3.85 -19.79
N ASN A 131 21.77 -2.85 -19.73
CA ASN A 131 21.55 -1.60 -19.03
C ASN A 131 20.85 -0.53 -19.88
N LEU A 132 20.31 -0.90 -21.05
CA LEU A 132 19.57 0.02 -21.90
C LEU A 132 18.11 0.11 -21.43
N PRO A 133 17.47 1.28 -21.45
CA PRO A 133 16.07 1.38 -21.08
C PRO A 133 15.15 0.83 -22.19
N ALA A 134 14.09 0.17 -21.75
CA ALA A 134 12.84 0.00 -22.47
C ALA A 134 11.74 0.68 -21.66
N ALA A 135 10.72 1.19 -22.34
CA ALA A 135 9.58 1.84 -21.69
C ALA A 135 8.28 1.27 -22.23
N SER A 136 7.28 1.12 -21.36
CA SER A 136 5.95 0.64 -21.72
C SER A 136 4.88 1.44 -20.98
N ALA A 137 3.79 1.73 -21.68
CA ALA A 137 2.66 2.45 -21.13
C ALA A 137 1.78 1.47 -20.32
N VAL A 138 1.48 1.82 -19.07
CA VAL A 138 0.71 0.98 -18.14
C VAL A 138 -0.55 1.70 -17.70
N ASP A 139 -1.71 1.13 -18.00
CA ASP A 139 -3.00 1.64 -17.52
C ASP A 139 -3.16 1.38 -16.01
N THR A 140 -3.37 2.45 -15.26
CA THR A 140 -3.51 2.41 -13.80
C THR A 140 -4.93 2.70 -13.31
N ARG A 141 -5.94 2.84 -14.19
CA ARG A 141 -7.32 3.21 -13.81
C ARG A 141 -7.92 2.30 -12.74
N LYS A 142 -7.72 0.99 -12.87
CA LYS A 142 -8.20 0.00 -11.88
C LYS A 142 -7.54 0.21 -10.52
N GLN A 143 -6.24 0.44 -10.50
CA GLN A 143 -5.44 0.65 -9.30
C GLN A 143 -5.80 1.97 -8.63
N ILE A 144 -5.95 3.05 -9.40
CA ILE A 144 -6.44 4.35 -8.93
C ILE A 144 -7.80 4.19 -8.24
N ALA A 145 -8.75 3.48 -8.87
CA ALA A 145 -10.08 3.28 -8.30
C ALA A 145 -10.05 2.49 -6.97
N VAL A 146 -9.18 1.48 -6.86
CA VAL A 146 -9.00 0.70 -5.62
C VAL A 146 -8.34 1.56 -4.54
N THR A 147 -7.24 2.23 -4.86
CA THR A 147 -6.49 3.07 -3.92
C THR A 147 -7.36 4.21 -3.40
N ARG A 148 -8.10 4.90 -4.27
CA ARG A 148 -9.03 5.96 -3.86
C ARG A 148 -10.09 5.47 -2.88
N ARG A 149 -10.65 4.28 -3.12
CA ARG A 149 -11.62 3.65 -2.21
C ARG A 149 -10.98 3.28 -0.87
N GLN A 150 -9.72 2.82 -0.87
CA GLN A 150 -9.00 2.48 0.34
C GLN A 150 -8.73 3.73 1.18
N LEU A 151 -8.15 4.78 0.56
CA LEU A 151 -7.87 6.06 1.21
C LEU A 151 -9.13 6.67 1.84
N ALA A 152 -10.26 6.66 1.12
CA ALA A 152 -11.53 7.21 1.62
C ALA A 152 -12.16 6.41 2.79
N ARG A 153 -11.66 5.20 3.08
CA ARG A 153 -12.16 4.33 4.16
C ARG A 153 -11.15 4.14 5.29
N LEU A 154 -9.98 4.78 5.20
CA LEU A 154 -9.02 4.73 6.29
C LEU A 154 -9.62 5.44 7.51
N THR A 155 -9.54 4.77 8.66
CA THR A 155 -9.76 5.41 9.96
C THR A 155 -8.73 6.52 10.11
N ARG A 156 -9.17 7.70 10.54
CA ARG A 156 -8.25 8.84 10.67
C ARG A 156 -7.17 8.53 11.71
N ILE A 157 -5.96 9.06 11.53
CA ILE A 157 -4.85 8.80 12.44
C ILE A 157 -5.17 9.30 13.85
N GLU A 158 -5.91 10.41 13.96
CA GLU A 158 -6.35 10.95 15.25
C GLU A 158 -7.30 10.00 15.97
N GLU A 159 -8.22 9.34 15.24
CA GLU A 159 -9.12 8.33 15.82
C GLU A 159 -8.34 7.07 16.25
N ILE A 160 -7.29 6.69 15.50
CA ILE A 160 -6.38 5.61 15.90
C ILE A 160 -5.61 6.00 17.16
N ALA A 161 -5.14 7.24 17.24
CA ALA A 161 -4.38 7.76 18.38
C ALA A 161 -5.26 7.86 19.64
N GLU A 162 -6.54 8.24 19.52
CA GLU A 162 -7.51 8.27 20.62
C GLU A 162 -7.79 6.88 21.21
N ALA A 163 -7.60 5.81 20.43
CA ALA A 163 -7.74 4.44 20.91
C ALA A 163 -6.52 3.94 21.70
N LEU A 164 -5.41 4.69 21.71
CA LEU A 164 -4.22 4.32 22.47
C LEU A 164 -4.40 4.62 23.97
N PRO A 165 -3.78 3.84 24.87
CA PRO A 165 -3.79 4.15 26.28
C PRO A 165 -3.19 5.54 26.57
N PRO A 166 -3.71 6.29 27.56
CA PRO A 166 -3.18 7.62 27.88
C PRO A 166 -1.68 7.61 28.18
N GLY A 167 -0.93 8.53 27.56
CA GLY A 167 0.52 8.68 27.76
C GLY A 167 1.38 7.71 26.94
N VAL A 168 0.79 6.79 26.16
CA VAL A 168 1.55 5.94 25.25
C VAL A 168 2.13 6.77 24.11
N THR A 169 3.43 6.61 23.88
CA THR A 169 4.18 7.20 22.77
C THR A 169 5.10 6.13 22.19
N PHE A 170 5.37 6.24 20.89
CA PHE A 170 6.30 5.38 20.15
C PHE A 170 7.52 6.17 19.69
N ASP A 171 7.86 7.23 20.42
CA ASP A 171 9.01 8.07 20.13
C ASP A 171 10.30 7.27 20.31
N THR A 172 11.06 7.16 19.22
CA THR A 172 12.30 6.40 19.18
C THR A 172 13.45 7.09 19.92
N GLU A 173 13.27 8.33 20.38
CA GLU A 173 14.23 9.04 21.25
C GLU A 173 14.15 8.61 22.73
N GLN A 174 13.12 7.87 23.11
CA GLN A 174 12.97 7.34 24.47
C GLN A 174 13.87 6.14 24.76
N ASP A 175 13.97 5.77 26.04
CA ASP A 175 14.66 4.56 26.46
C ASP A 175 13.98 3.32 25.87
N ALA A 176 14.79 2.35 25.43
CA ALA A 176 14.29 1.15 24.76
C ALA A 176 13.26 0.35 25.59
N ALA A 177 13.39 0.37 26.92
CA ALA A 177 12.44 -0.27 27.82
C ALA A 177 11.06 0.42 27.82
N GLU A 178 11.02 1.75 27.71
CA GLU A 178 9.77 2.51 27.62
C GLU A 178 9.07 2.24 26.28
N ILE A 179 9.84 2.15 25.19
CA ILE A 179 9.32 1.80 23.86
C ILE A 179 8.78 0.37 23.86
N GLU A 180 9.48 -0.58 24.49
CA GLU A 180 9.01 -1.97 24.60
C GLU A 180 7.69 -2.05 25.37
N GLU A 181 7.55 -1.31 26.47
CA GLU A 181 6.30 -1.22 27.24
C GLU A 181 5.16 -0.62 26.40
N ALA A 182 5.42 0.47 25.67
CA ALA A 182 4.47 1.09 24.76
C ALA A 182 3.97 0.11 23.67
N VAL A 183 4.90 -0.64 23.05
CA VAL A 183 4.56 -1.67 22.05
C VAL A 183 3.76 -2.81 22.68
N ALA A 184 4.08 -3.22 23.90
CA ALA A 184 3.35 -4.28 24.61
C ALA A 184 1.93 -3.88 25.03
N ALA A 185 1.69 -2.58 25.23
CA ALA A 185 0.41 -2.00 25.65
C ALA A 185 -0.66 -1.99 24.54
N VAL A 186 -0.27 -2.14 23.27
CA VAL A 186 -1.21 -2.17 22.14
C VAL A 186 -1.56 -3.59 21.68
N PRO A 187 -2.78 -3.83 21.16
CA PRO A 187 -3.17 -5.14 20.64
C PRO A 187 -2.32 -5.58 19.45
N ALA A 188 -1.70 -6.77 19.56
CA ALA A 188 -0.97 -7.37 18.46
C ALA A 188 -1.91 -7.85 17.34
N THR A 189 -1.73 -7.32 16.13
CA THR A 189 -2.45 -7.76 14.92
C THR A 189 -1.52 -8.55 14.00
N TYR A 190 -1.16 -9.76 14.42
CA TYR A 190 -0.31 -10.63 13.60
C TYR A 190 -1.08 -11.30 12.46
N ALA A 191 -0.43 -11.43 11.31
CA ALA A 191 -0.80 -12.37 10.26
C ALA A 191 0.47 -13.02 9.66
N PRO A 192 0.39 -14.23 9.07
CA PRO A 192 1.55 -14.97 8.60
C PRO A 192 2.47 -14.20 7.65
N GLN A 193 1.91 -13.38 6.75
CA GLN A 193 2.70 -12.58 5.81
C GLN A 193 3.59 -11.52 6.48
N CYS A 194 3.36 -11.17 7.76
CA CYS A 194 4.20 -10.23 8.48
C CYS A 194 5.64 -10.74 8.61
N LEU A 195 5.86 -12.07 8.62
CA LEU A 195 7.20 -12.67 8.75
C LEU A 195 8.15 -12.28 7.61
N SER A 196 7.64 -11.83 6.45
CA SER A 196 8.46 -11.42 5.32
C SER A 196 8.72 -9.91 5.24
N SER A 197 8.06 -9.09 6.07
CA SER A 197 8.02 -7.64 5.84
C SER A 197 7.93 -6.76 7.08
N CYS A 198 7.90 -7.33 8.28
CA CYS A 198 7.70 -6.58 9.52
C CYS A 198 8.67 -7.06 10.60
N GLU A 199 9.49 -6.15 11.11
CA GLU A 199 10.45 -6.43 12.18
C GLU A 199 9.77 -6.87 13.50
N LEU A 200 8.53 -6.41 13.74
CA LEU A 200 7.73 -6.79 14.92
C LEU A 200 6.99 -8.14 14.77
N ALA A 201 7.20 -8.88 13.68
CA ALA A 201 6.40 -10.06 13.37
C ALA A 201 6.48 -11.14 14.45
N PHE A 202 7.66 -11.36 15.07
CA PHE A 202 7.83 -12.34 16.14
C PHE A 202 7.07 -11.94 17.41
N HIS A 203 7.22 -10.69 17.85
CA HIS A 203 6.48 -10.14 18.99
C HIS A 203 4.97 -10.33 18.80
N CYS A 204 4.42 -9.84 17.68
CA CYS A 204 2.99 -9.92 17.42
C CYS A 204 2.50 -11.38 17.29
N ARG A 205 3.32 -12.28 16.74
CA ARG A 205 2.99 -13.71 16.63
C ARG A 205 2.87 -14.37 17.99
N ASP A 206 3.80 -14.09 18.89
CA ASP A 206 3.81 -14.69 20.22
C ASP A 206 2.61 -14.19 21.04
N ARG A 207 2.28 -12.89 20.93
CA ARG A 207 1.06 -12.32 21.52
C ARG A 207 -0.22 -12.93 20.94
N ALA A 208 -0.31 -13.10 19.62
CA ALA A 208 -1.46 -13.73 18.97
C ALA A 208 -1.63 -15.20 19.38
N ARG A 209 -0.53 -15.93 19.58
CA ARG A 209 -0.56 -17.31 20.10
C ARG A 209 -1.00 -17.35 21.55
N ALA A 210 -0.48 -16.47 22.40
CA ALA A 210 -0.83 -16.39 23.81
C ALA A 210 -2.32 -16.07 24.02
N SER A 211 -2.91 -15.18 23.20
CA SER A 211 -4.34 -14.87 23.24
C SER A 211 -5.22 -15.89 22.51
N GLY A 212 -4.62 -16.87 21.81
CA GLY A 212 -5.36 -17.83 20.99
C GLY A 212 -6.07 -17.19 19.80
N SER A 213 -5.56 -16.07 19.27
CA SER A 213 -6.15 -15.36 18.14
C SER A 213 -6.11 -16.19 16.85
N VAL A 214 -7.22 -16.22 16.11
CA VAL A 214 -7.30 -16.89 14.79
C VAL A 214 -6.51 -16.14 13.72
N THR A 215 -6.08 -14.90 13.97
CA THR A 215 -5.28 -14.12 13.00
C THR A 215 -3.94 -14.81 12.70
N ALA A 216 -3.41 -15.59 13.64
CA ALA A 216 -2.21 -16.40 13.46
C ALA A 216 -2.37 -17.51 12.41
N LEU A 217 -3.61 -17.88 12.06
CA LEU A 217 -3.93 -18.86 11.02
C LEU A 217 -4.02 -18.24 9.62
N GLY A 218 -3.96 -16.90 9.53
CA GLY A 218 -3.92 -16.16 8.27
C GLY A 218 -5.25 -15.55 7.83
N ARG A 219 -5.13 -14.57 6.92
CA ARG A 219 -6.25 -13.71 6.51
C ARG A 219 -7.38 -14.48 5.81
N SER A 220 -7.06 -15.48 5.01
CA SER A 220 -8.07 -16.31 4.32
C SER A 220 -8.96 -17.01 5.33
N LEU A 221 -8.36 -17.78 6.25
CA LEU A 221 -9.12 -18.51 7.26
C LEU A 221 -9.86 -17.56 8.20
N ARG A 222 -9.25 -16.45 8.62
CA ARG A 222 -9.94 -15.43 9.41
C ARG A 222 -11.22 -14.95 8.72
N GLY A 223 -11.19 -14.75 7.40
CA GLY A 223 -12.36 -14.34 6.64
C GLY A 223 -13.48 -15.37 6.64
N GLU A 224 -13.14 -16.66 6.62
CA GLU A 224 -14.11 -17.77 6.66
C GLU A 224 -14.72 -18.00 8.04
N LEU A 225 -14.00 -17.63 9.11
CA LEU A 225 -14.44 -17.83 10.50
C LEU A 225 -15.44 -16.76 10.99
N GLY A 226 -15.73 -15.74 10.18
CA GLY A 226 -16.72 -14.72 10.51
C GLY A 226 -16.41 -13.99 11.82
N GLY A 227 -17.37 -14.01 12.76
CA GLY A 227 -17.24 -13.38 14.08
C GLY A 227 -16.37 -14.12 15.08
N LEU A 228 -15.91 -15.34 14.77
CA LEU A 228 -15.10 -16.15 15.68
C LEU A 228 -13.64 -15.69 15.65
N SER A 229 -13.19 -15.01 16.70
CA SER A 229 -11.87 -14.36 16.75
C SER A 229 -10.80 -15.19 17.47
N GLU A 230 -11.20 -16.21 18.23
CA GLU A 230 -10.29 -17.05 19.02
C GLU A 230 -10.42 -18.54 18.70
N VAL A 231 -9.31 -19.26 18.70
CA VAL A 231 -9.24 -20.70 18.43
C VAL A 231 -10.17 -21.49 19.37
N ARG A 232 -10.28 -21.08 20.65
CA ARG A 232 -11.19 -21.75 21.60
C ARG A 232 -12.66 -21.61 21.20
N GLN A 233 -13.06 -20.45 20.68
CA GLN A 233 -14.43 -20.21 20.21
C GLN A 233 -14.73 -21.06 18.97
N VAL A 234 -13.78 -21.13 18.03
CA VAL A 234 -13.86 -21.97 16.83
C VAL A 234 -14.03 -23.44 17.22
N LEU A 235 -13.25 -23.95 18.17
CA LEU A 235 -13.35 -25.33 18.64
C LEU A 235 -14.66 -25.60 19.39
N ALA A 236 -15.15 -24.65 20.19
CA ALA A 236 -16.44 -24.77 20.87
C ALA A 236 -17.61 -24.79 19.88
N ALA A 237 -17.58 -23.92 18.87
CA ALA A 237 -18.55 -23.89 17.78
C ALA A 237 -18.57 -25.21 17.00
N ALA A 238 -17.39 -25.73 16.65
CA ALA A 238 -17.21 -26.99 15.94
C ALA A 238 -17.76 -28.20 16.72
N ARG A 239 -17.63 -28.19 18.06
CA ARG A 239 -18.17 -29.24 18.96
C ARG A 239 -19.67 -29.07 19.25
N GLY A 240 -20.28 -27.97 18.81
CA GLY A 240 -21.67 -27.66 19.11
C GLY A 240 -21.95 -27.21 20.55
N SER A 241 -20.91 -26.88 21.34
CA SER A 241 -21.09 -26.39 22.71
C SER A 241 -21.38 -24.89 22.79
N GLN A 242 -21.09 -24.16 21.71
CA GLN A 242 -21.35 -22.73 21.52
C GLN A 242 -21.64 -22.46 20.02
N GLY A 243 -21.85 -21.19 19.68
CA GLY A 243 -22.00 -20.71 18.30
C GLY A 243 -23.45 -20.73 17.83
N ASP A 244 -23.83 -19.63 17.18
CA ASP A 244 -25.14 -19.47 16.55
C ASP A 244 -25.34 -20.56 15.48
N PRO A 245 -26.35 -21.44 15.61
CA PRO A 245 -26.64 -22.45 14.60
C PRO A 245 -26.94 -21.88 13.20
N ASP A 246 -27.42 -20.64 13.13
CA ASP A 246 -27.74 -19.96 11.86
C ASP A 246 -26.51 -19.28 11.23
N ASP A 247 -25.37 -19.21 11.95
CA ASP A 247 -24.11 -18.71 11.41
C ASP A 247 -23.51 -19.72 10.40
N PRO A 248 -23.33 -19.33 9.12
CA PRO A 248 -22.74 -20.22 8.10
C PRO A 248 -21.36 -20.76 8.47
N ALA A 249 -20.54 -19.98 9.19
CA ALA A 249 -19.21 -20.40 9.64
C ALA A 249 -19.33 -21.49 10.70
N VAL A 250 -20.24 -21.34 11.67
CA VAL A 250 -20.52 -22.36 12.69
C VAL A 250 -21.03 -23.65 12.04
N ALA A 251 -21.95 -23.56 11.08
CA ALA A 251 -22.45 -24.71 10.33
C ALA A 251 -21.33 -25.43 9.57
N ALA A 252 -20.41 -24.69 8.94
CA ALA A 252 -19.25 -25.24 8.25
C ALA A 252 -18.28 -25.95 9.23
N LEU A 253 -18.02 -25.34 10.38
CA LEU A 253 -17.16 -25.91 11.43
C LEU A 253 -17.72 -27.22 11.99
N ARG A 254 -19.03 -27.29 12.25
CA ARG A 254 -19.69 -28.52 12.71
C ARG A 254 -19.61 -29.64 11.67
N ARG A 255 -19.84 -29.32 10.39
CA ARG A 255 -19.64 -30.28 9.28
C ARG A 255 -18.19 -30.78 9.23
N ALA A 256 -17.21 -29.88 9.32
CA ALA A 256 -15.79 -30.25 9.32
C ALA A 256 -15.43 -31.12 10.53
N ALA A 257 -15.99 -30.86 11.71
CA ALA A 257 -15.78 -31.67 12.90
C ALA A 257 -16.34 -33.09 12.75
N ALA A 258 -17.55 -33.22 12.17
CA ALA A 258 -18.15 -34.52 11.88
C ALA A 258 -17.30 -35.34 10.90
N LEU A 259 -16.89 -34.73 9.78
CA LEU A 259 -16.01 -35.37 8.79
C LEU A 259 -14.66 -35.79 9.38
N ARG A 260 -14.07 -34.95 10.26
CA ARG A 260 -12.84 -35.30 10.96
C ARG A 260 -13.04 -36.49 11.90
N ALA A 261 -14.15 -36.54 12.64
CA ALA A 261 -14.46 -37.64 13.54
C ALA A 261 -14.64 -38.96 12.78
N GLU A 262 -15.36 -38.92 11.65
CA GLU A 262 -15.52 -40.07 10.74
C GLU A 262 -14.15 -40.57 10.22
N ALA A 263 -13.30 -39.66 9.75
CA ALA A 263 -11.97 -40.01 9.23
C ALA A 263 -11.05 -40.62 10.31
N LEU A 264 -11.13 -40.14 11.55
CA LEU A 264 -10.32 -40.66 12.67
C LEU A 264 -10.91 -41.96 13.25
N GLY A 265 -12.23 -42.14 13.20
CA GLY A 265 -12.91 -43.36 13.63
C GLY A 265 -12.83 -44.50 12.62
N GLY A 266 -12.38 -44.23 11.39
CA GLY A 266 -12.29 -45.18 10.28
C GLY A 266 -10.97 -45.95 10.15
N VAL A 267 -10.08 -45.93 11.15
CA VAL A 267 -8.90 -46.81 11.20
C VAL A 267 -9.23 -48.05 12.03
N PRO A 268 -9.70 -49.16 11.44
CA PRO A 268 -9.65 -50.44 12.11
C PRO A 268 -8.17 -50.81 12.33
N CYS A 269 -7.83 -51.14 13.58
CA CYS A 269 -6.54 -51.71 13.93
C CYS A 269 -6.36 -53.11 13.32
#